data_AF-A0A2A2RA39-F1
#
_entry.id   AF-A0A2A2RA39-F1
#
_cell.length_a   1.000
_cell.length_b   1.000
_cell.length_c   1.000
_cell.angle_alpha   90.00
_cell.angle_beta   90.00
_cell.angle_gamma   90.00
#
_symmetry.space_group_name_H-M   'P 1'
#
loop_
_entity.id
_entity.type
_entity.pdbx_description
1 polymer ?
#
loop_
_entity_poly.entity_id
_entity_poly.type
_entity_poly.pdbx_seq_one_letter_code
_entity_poly.pdbx_strand_id
1 'polypeptide(L)'
;MNTPATKTPQEILVVVTTLPLTLDWGETPEQSTATVTLDVKLREYLLRLGFSNSQLLSIVVSLLTQGKIRVEFRNNVERITLKNVNDRMQRPQAVTLFDNFIHALSSENKDANSGTNSTQRIIVQQPKPPQYQYTPTPKR
;
A
#
# COMPACT_ATOMS: atom_id res chain seq x y z
N MET A 1 16.61 19.11 28.02
CA MET A 1 15.37 18.64 27.36
C MET A 1 15.78 17.47 26.47
N ASN A 2 15.41 16.24 26.83
CA ASN A 2 15.69 15.08 25.98
C ASN A 2 14.70 15.12 24.82
N THR A 3 15.17 15.45 23.62
CA THR A 3 14.41 15.18 22.40
C THR A 3 14.23 13.66 22.32
N PRO A 4 13.01 13.11 22.40
CA PRO A 4 12.83 11.68 22.22
C PRO A 4 13.33 11.30 20.83
N ALA A 5 14.10 10.23 20.74
CA ALA A 5 14.60 9.71 19.47
C ALA A 5 13.41 9.53 18.51
N THR A 6 13.48 10.19 17.34
CA THR A 6 12.41 10.16 16.35
C THR A 6 12.32 8.76 15.76
N LYS A 7 11.30 8.00 16.15
CA LYS A 7 11.05 6.67 15.59
C LYS A 7 10.80 6.76 14.09
N THR A 8 11.29 5.75 13.38
CA THR A 8 11.04 5.54 11.96
C THR A 8 9.74 4.77 11.73
N PRO A 9 9.13 4.85 10.53
CA PRO A 9 7.93 4.06 10.20
C PRO A 9 8.10 2.54 10.40
N GLN A 10 9.32 2.02 10.28
CA GLN A 10 9.64 0.60 10.48
C GLN A 10 9.56 0.18 11.96
N GLU A 11 9.76 1.13 12.89
CA GLU A 11 9.76 0.88 14.34
C GLU A 11 8.39 1.06 14.98
N ILE A 12 7.45 1.72 14.28
CA ILE A 12 6.09 1.96 14.76
C ILE A 12 5.21 0.79 14.35
N LEU A 13 4.60 0.12 15.34
CA LEU A 13 3.65 -0.97 15.08
C LEU A 13 2.22 -0.46 15.13
N VAL A 14 1.39 -0.95 14.21
CA VAL A 14 -0.03 -0.66 14.11
C VAL A 14 -0.83 -1.95 14.12
N VAL A 15 -1.97 -1.91 14.82
CA VAL A 15 -3.00 -2.96 14.75
C VAL A 15 -4.04 -2.51 13.73
N VAL A 16 -4.27 -3.34 12.73
CA VAL A 16 -5.21 -3.10 11.64
C VAL A 16 -6.33 -4.11 11.75
N THR A 17 -7.55 -3.62 11.89
CA THR A 17 -8.76 -4.44 11.84
C THR A 17 -9.51 -4.10 10.56
N THR A 18 -9.69 -5.09 9.70
CA THR A 18 -10.36 -4.94 8.42
C THR A 18 -11.75 -5.57 8.49
N LEU A 19 -12.75 -4.78 8.11
CA LEU A 19 -14.15 -5.16 8.03
C LEU A 19 -14.58 -5.11 6.56
N PRO A 20 -14.91 -6.25 5.92
CA PRO A 20 -15.46 -6.24 4.56
C PRO A 20 -16.80 -5.49 4.53
N LEU A 21 -17.03 -4.71 3.48
CA LEU A 21 -18.34 -4.14 3.16
C LEU A 21 -18.99 -5.08 2.14
N THR A 22 -19.40 -6.28 2.56
CA THR A 22 -20.11 -7.19 1.65
C THR A 22 -21.51 -6.65 1.33
N LEU A 23 -21.83 -6.69 0.04
CA LEU A 23 -23.17 -6.47 -0.53
C LEU A 23 -23.84 -7.79 -0.97
N ASP A 24 -23.20 -8.94 -0.73
CA ASP A 24 -23.68 -10.23 -1.22
C ASP A 24 -24.51 -11.01 -0.19
N TRP A 25 -25.63 -11.53 -0.68
CA TRP A 25 -26.76 -12.13 0.02
C TRP A 25 -26.48 -13.51 0.62
N GLY A 26 -25.53 -13.64 1.56
CA GLY A 26 -25.46 -14.87 2.35
C GLY A 26 -24.17 -15.19 3.10
N GLU A 27 -23.08 -14.46 2.88
CA GLU A 27 -21.83 -14.70 3.62
C GLU A 27 -21.64 -13.65 4.71
N THR A 28 -21.45 -14.12 5.95
CA THR A 28 -21.05 -13.23 7.06
C THR A 28 -19.66 -12.68 6.78
N PRO A 29 -19.49 -11.34 6.67
CA PRO A 29 -18.19 -10.75 6.44
C PRO A 29 -17.22 -11.12 7.56
N GLU A 30 -16.15 -11.85 7.22
CA GLU A 30 -15.12 -12.23 8.19
C GLU A 30 -14.22 -11.03 8.49
N GLN A 31 -14.22 -10.63 9.77
CA GLN A 31 -13.33 -9.58 10.26
C GLN A 31 -11.91 -10.16 10.43
N SER A 32 -10.92 -9.51 9.83
CA SER A 32 -9.50 -9.86 10.04
C SER A 32 -8.80 -8.82 10.91
N THR A 33 -7.84 -9.27 11.72
CA THR A 33 -6.98 -8.37 12.52
C THR A 33 -5.52 -8.78 12.38
N ALA A 34 -4.67 -7.81 12.10
CA ALA A 34 -3.22 -8.02 11.93
C ALA A 34 -2.43 -6.92 12.63
N THR A 35 -1.23 -7.27 13.11
CA THR A 35 -0.24 -6.28 13.58
C THR A 35 0.86 -6.17 12.54
N VAL A 36 1.11 -4.96 12.04
CA VAL A 36 2.13 -4.68 11.04
C VAL A 36 2.92 -3.42 11.41
N THR A 37 4.07 -3.21 10.78
CA THR A 37 4.79 -1.92 10.89
C THR A 37 4.07 -0.83 10.11
N LEU A 38 4.22 0.42 10.53
CA LEU A 38 3.66 1.57 9.84
C LEU A 38 4.19 1.66 8.40
N ASP A 39 5.49 1.43 8.16
CA ASP A 39 6.10 1.40 6.82
C ASP A 39 5.32 0.53 5.83
N VAL A 40 5.13 -0.76 6.16
CA VAL A 40 4.35 -1.71 5.35
C VAL A 40 2.97 -1.16 5.02
N LYS A 41 2.30 -0.56 6.01
CA LYS A 41 0.94 -0.02 5.81
C LYS A 41 0.94 1.24 4.93
N LEU A 42 1.94 2.10 5.04
CA LEU A 42 2.05 3.29 4.18
C LEU A 42 2.31 2.90 2.73
N ARG A 43 3.19 1.92 2.49
CA ARG A 43 3.44 1.39 1.14
C ARG A 43 2.18 0.77 0.54
N GLU A 44 1.41 0.01 1.32
CA GLU A 44 0.12 -0.53 0.89
C GLU A 44 -0.88 0.59 0.52
N TYR A 45 -0.98 1.62 1.36
CA TYR A 45 -1.88 2.76 1.10
C TYR A 45 -1.44 3.63 -0.07
N LEU A 46 -0.14 3.80 -0.32
CA LEU A 46 0.33 4.45 -1.55
C LEU A 46 -0.24 3.75 -2.79
N LEU A 47 -0.18 2.42 -2.83
CA LEU A 47 -0.71 1.64 -3.96
C LEU A 47 -2.24 1.77 -4.07
N ARG A 48 -2.96 1.64 -2.94
CA ARG A 48 -4.44 1.71 -2.93
C ARG A 48 -4.99 3.09 -3.27
N LEU A 49 -4.27 4.16 -2.89
CA LEU A 49 -4.68 5.55 -3.12
C LEU A 49 -4.15 6.11 -4.45
N GLY A 50 -3.54 5.28 -5.30
CA GLY A 50 -2.99 5.72 -6.59
C GLY A 50 -1.87 6.75 -6.44
N PHE A 51 -1.00 6.56 -5.45
CA PHE A 51 0.14 7.44 -5.11
C PHE A 51 -0.25 8.88 -4.72
N SER A 52 -1.46 9.07 -4.18
CA SER A 52 -1.90 10.36 -3.65
C SER A 52 -1.22 10.70 -2.31
N ASN A 53 -0.11 11.46 -2.39
CA ASN A 53 0.66 11.87 -1.20
C ASN A 53 -0.14 12.71 -0.21
N SER A 54 -1.07 13.54 -0.66
CA SER A 54 -1.87 14.41 0.22
C SER A 54 -2.87 13.62 1.07
N GLN A 55 -3.52 12.60 0.48
CA GLN A 55 -4.42 11.71 1.21
C GLN A 55 -3.64 10.88 2.23
N LEU A 56 -2.49 10.33 1.82
CA LEU A 56 -1.65 9.55 2.71
C LEU A 56 -1.10 10.39 3.86
N LEU A 57 -0.64 11.62 3.60
CA LEU A 57 -0.22 12.56 4.64
C LEU A 57 -1.32 12.79 5.67
N SER A 58 -2.57 13.00 5.21
CA SER A 58 -3.71 13.20 6.11
C SER A 58 -3.97 11.98 6.99
N ILE A 59 -3.83 10.77 6.44
CA ILE A 59 -3.97 9.50 7.16
C ILE A 59 -2.86 9.38 8.22
N VAL A 60 -1.60 9.57 7.84
CA VAL A 60 -0.43 9.45 8.72
C VAL A 60 -0.50 10.45 9.86
N VAL A 61 -0.74 11.72 9.54
CA VAL A 61 -0.84 12.79 10.56
C VAL A 61 -1.98 12.50 11.53
N SER A 62 -3.15 12.07 11.04
CA SER A 62 -4.27 11.72 11.90
C SER A 62 -3.95 10.53 12.80
N LEU A 63 -3.35 9.46 12.26
CA LEU A 63 -2.99 8.28 13.05
C LEU A 63 -1.94 8.60 14.11
N LEU A 64 -0.88 9.33 13.76
CA LEU A 64 0.22 9.64 14.67
C LEU A 64 -0.16 10.68 15.74
N THR A 65 -1.14 11.53 15.48
CA THR A 65 -1.61 12.51 16.49
C THR A 65 -2.69 11.94 17.39
N GLN A 66 -3.64 11.17 16.84
CA GLN A 66 -4.81 10.66 17.56
C GLN A 66 -4.59 9.26 18.14
N GLY A 67 -3.65 8.49 17.59
CA GLY A 67 -3.36 7.11 17.98
C GLY A 67 -4.29 6.07 17.36
N LYS A 68 -5.37 6.48 16.69
CA LYS A 68 -6.29 5.60 15.97
C LYS A 68 -7.03 6.36 14.89
N ILE A 69 -7.37 5.68 13.80
CA ILE A 69 -8.17 6.21 12.69
C ILE A 69 -9.06 5.12 12.10
N ARG A 70 -10.03 5.55 11.29
CA ARG A 70 -10.85 4.71 10.43
C ARG A 70 -10.64 5.17 8.99
N VAL A 71 -10.33 4.24 8.10
CA VAL A 71 -10.17 4.49 6.67
C VAL A 71 -11.22 3.67 5.93
N GLU A 72 -12.06 4.34 5.15
CA GLU A 72 -13.12 3.68 4.38
C GLU A 72 -12.68 3.57 2.93
N PHE A 73 -12.57 2.33 2.47
CA PHE A 73 -12.40 2.01 1.06
C PHE A 73 -13.75 1.57 0.48
N ARG A 74 -13.81 1.48 -0.84
CA ARG A 74 -15.02 1.07 -1.55
C ARG A 74 -15.57 -0.28 -1.07
N ASN A 75 -14.69 -1.24 -0.76
CA ASN A 75 -15.06 -2.63 -0.51
C ASN A 75 -14.84 -3.06 0.95
N ASN A 76 -14.22 -2.21 1.78
CA ASN A 76 -13.87 -2.54 3.15
C ASN A 76 -13.61 -1.28 3.97
N VAL A 77 -13.74 -1.42 5.28
CA VAL A 77 -13.34 -0.42 6.26
C VAL A 77 -12.16 -0.95 7.05
N GLU A 78 -11.14 -0.14 7.23
CA GLU A 78 -10.01 -0.45 8.09
C GLU A 78 -10.01 0.46 9.31
N ARG A 79 -9.92 -0.13 10.50
CA ARG A 79 -9.65 0.57 11.76
C ARG A 79 -8.19 0.34 12.10
N ILE A 80 -7.41 1.41 12.15
CA ILE A 80 -5.98 1.35 12.47
C ILE A 80 -5.77 1.98 13.84
N THR A 81 -5.01 1.32 14.69
CA THR A 81 -4.63 1.83 16.02
C THR A 81 -3.13 1.65 16.23
N LEU A 82 -2.45 2.63 16.82
CA LEU A 82 -1.07 2.49 17.25
C LEU A 82 -1.00 1.41 18.33
N LYS A 83 -0.08 0.45 18.18
CA LYS A 83 0.12 -0.61 19.18
C LYS A 83 0.61 -0.04 20.51
N ASN A 84 1.46 1.00 20.46
CA ASN A 84 1.96 1.70 21.63
C ASN A 84 1.49 3.16 21.60
N VAL A 85 0.78 3.59 22.65
CA VAL A 85 0.26 4.96 22.78
C VAL A 85 1.39 6.00 22.83
N ASN A 86 2.58 5.61 23.29
CA ASN A 86 3.75 6.49 23.35
C ASN A 86 4.38 6.75 21.97
N ASP A 87 3.92 6.07 20.91
CA ASP A 87 4.31 6.37 19.53
C ASP A 87 3.55 7.57 18.96
N ARG A 88 2.58 8.12 19.72
CA ARG A 88 1.92 9.38 19.35
C ARG A 88 2.91 10.52 19.36
N MET A 89 2.73 11.43 18.41
CA MET A 89 3.59 12.60 18.26
C MET A 89 2.81 13.85 17.88
N GLN A 90 3.45 15.01 18.03
CA GLN A 90 2.86 16.28 17.62
C GLN A 90 2.74 16.36 16.10
N ARG A 91 1.78 17.13 15.61
CA ARG A 91 1.52 17.27 14.17
C ARG A 91 2.79 17.60 13.35
N PRO A 92 3.67 18.54 13.76
CA PRO A 92 4.90 18.81 13.00
C PRO A 92 5.83 17.59 12.91
N GLN A 93 5.94 16.81 13.99
CA GLN A 93 6.76 15.60 14.01
C GLN A 93 6.20 14.53 13.05
N ALA A 94 4.88 14.36 13.01
CA ALA A 94 4.22 13.44 12.10
C ALA A 94 4.41 13.84 10.62
N VAL A 95 4.36 15.14 10.32
CA VAL A 95 4.64 15.67 8.98
C VAL A 95 6.10 15.38 8.59
N THR A 96 7.06 15.70 9.46
CA THR A 96 8.48 15.42 9.20
C THR A 96 8.75 13.93 8.99
N LEU A 97 8.13 13.04 9.78
CA LEU A 97 8.24 11.59 9.59
C LEU A 97 7.71 11.16 8.22
N PHE A 98 6.57 11.71 7.79
CA PHE A 98 6.01 11.43 6.47
C PHE A 98 6.91 11.93 5.34
N ASP A 99 7.41 13.16 5.42
CA ASP A 99 8.30 13.73 4.41
C ASP A 99 9.56 12.86 4.24
N ASN A 100 10.17 12.44 5.36
CA ASN A 100 11.32 11.54 5.37
C ASN A 100 11.00 10.19 4.70
N PHE A 101 9.81 9.64 4.94
CA PHE A 101 9.35 8.40 4.30
C PHE A 101 9.24 8.54 2.77
N ILE A 102 8.65 9.64 2.27
CA ILE A 102 8.54 9.90 0.83
C ILE A 102 9.91 10.14 0.19
N HIS A 103 10.81 10.83 0.88
CA HIS A 103 12.19 11.03 0.42
C HIS A 103 12.95 9.71 0.31
N ALA A 104 12.85 8.84 1.32
CA ALA A 104 13.46 7.51 1.31
C ALA A 104 12.92 6.65 0.15
N LEU A 105 11.60 6.62 -0.04
CA LEU A 105 10.97 5.90 -1.14
C LEU A 105 11.42 6.40 -2.51
N SER A 106 11.61 7.72 -2.66
CA SER A 106 12.12 8.32 -3.89
C SER A 106 13.59 7.96 -4.15
N SER A 107 14.39 7.80 -3.09
CA SER A 107 15.78 7.36 -3.19
C SER A 107 15.88 5.89 -3.57
N GLU A 108 15.10 5.01 -2.93
CA GLU A 108 15.04 3.57 -3.27
C GLU A 108 14.75 3.36 -4.77
N ASN A 109 13.84 4.16 -5.34
CA ASN A 109 13.51 4.09 -6.76
C ASN A 109 14.63 4.60 -7.68
N LYS A 110 15.48 5.53 -7.21
CA LYS A 110 16.64 6.00 -7.99
C LYS A 110 17.73 4.92 -8.05
N ASP A 111 17.96 4.22 -6.95
CA ASP A 111 18.93 3.12 -6.89
C ASP A 111 18.43 1.90 -7.68
N ALA A 112 17.11 1.62 -7.68
CA ALA A 112 16.51 0.61 -8.57
C ALA A 112 16.58 0.98 -10.06
N ASN A 113 16.63 2.28 -10.39
CA ASN A 113 16.89 2.79 -11.74
C ASN A 113 18.40 2.88 -12.09
N SER A 114 19.28 2.36 -11.24
CA SER A 114 20.69 2.10 -11.58
C SER A 114 20.80 0.95 -12.59
N GLY A 115 20.48 1.26 -13.84
CA GLY A 115 20.96 0.64 -15.08
C GLY A 115 20.62 -0.83 -15.40
N THR A 116 20.22 -1.66 -14.44
CA THR A 116 20.25 -3.12 -14.61
C THR A 116 18.87 -3.79 -14.64
N ASN A 117 17.84 -3.22 -14.02
CA ASN A 117 16.51 -3.85 -13.88
C ASN A 117 15.34 -3.01 -14.44
N SER A 118 15.62 -2.00 -15.27
CA SER A 118 14.56 -1.16 -15.85
C SER A 118 13.89 -1.86 -17.04
N THR A 119 12.55 -1.82 -17.09
CA THR A 119 11.79 -2.36 -18.23
C THR A 119 12.08 -1.52 -19.47
N GLN A 120 12.85 -2.08 -20.41
CA GLN A 120 13.25 -1.35 -21.63
C GLN A 120 12.15 -1.28 -22.67
N ARG A 121 11.33 -2.34 -22.80
CA ARG A 121 10.26 -2.43 -23.81
C ARG A 121 9.22 -3.46 -23.41
N ILE A 122 7.96 -3.11 -23.57
CA ILE A 122 6.82 -4.05 -23.53
C ILE A 122 6.37 -4.28 -24.97
N ILE A 123 6.38 -5.55 -25.42
CA ILE A 123 5.86 -5.94 -26.74
C ILE A 123 4.61 -6.79 -26.53
N VAL A 124 3.46 -6.24 -26.91
CA VAL A 124 2.19 -6.98 -26.90
C VAL A 124 2.07 -7.71 -28.23
N GLN A 125 2.08 -9.04 -28.21
CA GLN A 125 1.85 -9.87 -29.39
C GLN A 125 0.43 -10.46 -29.36
N GLN A 126 -0.26 -10.42 -30.50
CA GLN A 126 -1.53 -11.12 -30.65
C GLN A 126 -1.31 -12.65 -30.63
N PRO A 127 -2.26 -13.45 -30.10
CA PRO A 127 -2.16 -14.90 -30.12
C PRO A 127 -1.98 -15.42 -31.55
N LYS A 128 -1.09 -16.40 -31.77
CA LYS A 128 -0.96 -17.04 -33.10
C LYS A 128 -2.27 -17.75 -33.45
N PRO A 129 -2.83 -17.53 -34.65
CA PRO A 129 -4.00 -18.27 -35.09
C PRO A 129 -3.68 -19.77 -35.20
N PRO A 130 -4.64 -20.66 -34.92
CA PRO A 130 -4.44 -22.10 -35.06
C PRO A 130 -4.07 -22.45 -36.51
N GLN A 131 -3.02 -23.26 -36.67
CA GLN A 131 -2.60 -23.78 -37.96
C GLN A 131 -3.63 -24.82 -38.42
N TYR A 132 -4.50 -24.44 -39.35
CA TYR A 132 -5.32 -25.42 -40.05
C TYR A 132 -4.42 -26.21 -41.01
N GLN A 133 -4.21 -27.49 -40.72
CA GLN A 133 -3.54 -28.40 -41.65
C GLN A 133 -4.43 -28.55 -42.89
N TYR A 134 -3.94 -28.08 -44.04
CA TYR A 134 -4.61 -28.28 -45.31
C TYR A 134 -4.43 -29.76 -45.72
N THR A 135 -5.47 -30.58 -45.58
CA THR A 135 -5.51 -31.91 -46.19
C THR A 135 -5.94 -31.75 -47.65
N PRO A 136 -5.05 -31.99 -48.63
CA PRO A 136 -5.44 -31.92 -50.04
C PRO A 136 -6.48 -33.00 -50.33
N THR A 137 -7.61 -32.57 -50.88
CA THR A 137 -8.70 -33.47 -51.28
C THR A 137 -8.23 -34.31 -52.46
N PRO A 138 -8.36 -35.66 -52.42
CA PRO A 138 -7.98 -36.49 -53.56
C PRO A 138 -8.86 -36.15 -54.77
N LYS A 139 -8.23 -35.84 -55.90
CA LYS A 139 -8.92 -35.65 -57.17
C LYS A 139 -9.49 -37.00 -57.64
N ARG A 140 -10.77 -37.00 -58.01
CA ARG A 140 -11.48 -38.14 -58.62
C ARG A 140 -10.96 -38.44 -60.01
#